data_AF-A0A8B7ACH9-F1
#
_entry.id   AF-A0A8B7ACH9-F1
#
_cell.length_a   1.000
_cell.length_b   1.000
_cell.length_c   1.000
_cell.angle_alpha   90.00
_cell.angle_beta   90.00
_cell.angle_gamma   90.00
#
_symmetry.space_group_name_H-M   'P 1'
#
loop_
_entity.id
_entity.type
_entity.pdbx_description
1 polymer ?
#
loop_
_entity_poly.entity_id
_entity_poly.type
_entity_poly.pdbx_seq_one_letter_code
_entity_poly.pdbx_strand_id
1 'polypeptide(L)'
;MLKELQLSLAVFLLLACGFLYQLTLKSSCFFSCLPTYKFQQGPEALLSHQRSIVFLETSERMEPSPLVSCAVESAARIYPEQPVAFFMKALNNSTQLPPNDTHPAFYLLSAIDNVFLFPLDMQRLFEDTPLFSWYTQINSSAERNWLHVSSDASRLAIIWKYGGIYMDTDVISIRPIPEENFLAAQASQDSSNGVFGFLPHHPFLWACMENFVEHYNADIWGNQGPNLMTRMLKLWCKLRDFQEVSDLRCMNMSFLHPQRFYPISYPEWRRYYAVWDTEPSFNDSYALHLWNYMNKERRAVVRGSNTLVENLYRKHCPRTYRDLI
;
A
#
# COMPACT_ATOMS: atom_id res chain seq x y z
N MET A 1 -28.55 -57.71 31.32
CA MET A 1 -29.43 -56.53 31.13
C MET A 1 -28.75 -55.21 31.51
N LEU A 2 -28.29 -54.99 32.75
CA LEU A 2 -27.77 -53.67 33.15
C LEU A 2 -26.52 -53.21 32.37
N LYS A 3 -25.58 -54.12 32.07
CA LYS A 3 -24.37 -53.81 31.30
C LYS A 3 -24.65 -53.48 29.82
N GLU A 4 -25.62 -54.15 29.20
CA GLU A 4 -25.99 -53.86 27.81
C GLU A 4 -26.74 -52.54 27.68
N LEU A 5 -27.57 -52.20 28.67
CA LEU A 5 -28.23 -50.90 28.75
C LEU A 5 -27.20 -49.76 28.92
N GLN A 6 -26.17 -49.95 29.76
CA GLN A 6 -25.10 -48.98 29.93
C GLN A 6 -24.27 -48.79 28.66
N LEU A 7 -23.97 -49.87 27.92
CA LEU A 7 -23.24 -49.79 26.67
C LEU A 7 -24.06 -49.08 25.59
N SER A 8 -25.36 -49.38 25.49
CA SER A 8 -26.27 -48.70 24.56
C SER A 8 -26.40 -47.21 24.86
N LEU A 9 -26.50 -46.83 26.15
CA LEU A 9 -26.56 -45.43 26.57
C LEU A 9 -25.27 -44.67 26.25
N ALA A 10 -24.11 -45.32 26.45
CA ALA A 10 -22.81 -44.73 26.13
C ALA A 10 -22.62 -44.50 24.63
N VAL A 11 -23.05 -45.45 23.79
CA VAL A 11 -23.02 -45.30 22.33
C VAL A 11 -23.96 -44.17 21.89
N PHE A 12 -25.16 -44.07 22.48
CA PHE A 12 -26.10 -43.01 22.16
C PHE A 12 -25.57 -41.62 22.56
N LEU A 13 -24.94 -41.50 23.73
CA LEU A 13 -24.27 -40.27 24.18
C LEU A 13 -23.11 -39.88 23.26
N LEU A 14 -22.28 -40.83 22.81
CA LEU A 14 -21.18 -40.56 21.88
C LEU A 14 -21.69 -40.09 20.51
N LEU A 15 -22.76 -40.70 20.00
CA LEU A 15 -23.39 -40.28 18.74
C LEU A 15 -24.05 -38.91 18.86
N ALA A 16 -24.73 -38.64 19.98
CA ALA A 16 -25.32 -37.33 20.27
C ALA A 16 -24.25 -36.24 20.41
N CYS A 17 -23.13 -36.51 21.11
CA CYS A 17 -22.00 -35.59 21.20
C CYS A 17 -21.32 -35.38 19.85
N GLY A 18 -21.15 -36.42 19.03
CA GLY A 18 -20.59 -36.30 17.68
C GLY A 18 -21.50 -35.50 16.75
N PHE A 19 -22.82 -35.68 16.86
CA PHE A 19 -23.81 -34.92 16.09
C PHE A 19 -23.90 -33.45 16.55
N LEU A 20 -23.86 -33.19 17.86
CA LEU A 20 -23.77 -31.84 18.42
C LEU A 20 -22.44 -31.16 18.05
N TYR A 21 -21.32 -31.89 18.04
CA TYR A 21 -20.02 -31.38 17.60
C TYR A 21 -20.02 -31.01 16.11
N GLN A 22 -20.59 -31.87 15.25
CA GLN A 22 -20.80 -31.59 13.82
C GLN A 22 -21.76 -30.40 13.61
N LEU A 23 -22.81 -30.28 14.41
CA LEU A 23 -23.72 -29.13 14.40
C LEU A 23 -23.01 -27.85 14.85
N THR A 24 -22.15 -27.88 15.88
CA THR A 24 -21.37 -26.72 16.30
C THR A 24 -20.30 -26.30 15.29
N LEU A 25 -19.71 -27.27 14.57
CA LEU A 25 -18.77 -27.01 13.46
C LEU A 25 -19.47 -26.46 12.21
N LYS A 26 -20.72 -26.85 11.97
CA LYS A 26 -21.54 -26.33 10.86
C LYS A 26 -22.26 -25.03 11.22
N SER A 27 -22.65 -24.82 12.48
CA SER A 27 -23.40 -23.64 12.93
C SER A 27 -22.56 -22.37 12.97
N SER A 28 -21.24 -22.48 13.03
CA SER A 28 -20.31 -21.38 12.77
C SER A 28 -20.44 -20.77 11.36
N CYS A 29 -21.20 -21.42 10.46
CA CYS A 29 -21.43 -20.98 9.09
C CYS A 29 -22.92 -20.68 8.77
N PHE A 30 -23.83 -20.70 9.76
CA PHE A 30 -25.26 -20.43 9.51
C PHE A 30 -25.72 -19.01 9.89
N PHE A 31 -24.92 -18.24 10.64
CA PHE A 31 -25.29 -16.86 11.03
C PHE A 31 -24.18 -15.81 10.87
N SER A 32 -23.03 -16.14 10.27
CA SER A 32 -21.90 -15.20 10.18
C SER A 32 -21.08 -15.26 8.88
N CYS A 33 -21.58 -15.89 7.82
CA CYS A 33 -20.97 -15.85 6.49
C CYS A 33 -21.70 -14.91 5.52
N LEU A 34 -22.39 -13.88 6.03
CA LEU A 34 -22.48 -12.66 5.23
C LEU A 34 -21.13 -11.96 5.35
N PRO A 35 -20.49 -11.54 4.24
CA PRO A 35 -19.36 -10.63 4.34
C PRO A 35 -19.81 -9.44 5.17
N THR A 36 -19.27 -9.30 6.38
CA THR A 36 -19.52 -8.16 7.24
C THR A 36 -19.23 -6.93 6.41
N TYR A 37 -20.28 -6.15 6.18
CA TYR A 37 -20.31 -4.96 5.36
C TYR A 37 -19.24 -3.98 5.87
N LYS A 38 -18.03 -4.00 5.30
CA LYS A 38 -16.89 -3.13 5.64
C LYS A 38 -17.13 -1.63 5.39
N PHE A 39 -18.34 -1.25 5.00
CA PHE A 39 -18.70 0.09 4.57
C PHE A 39 -19.23 1.01 5.69
N GLN A 40 -19.28 0.55 6.95
CA GLN A 40 -19.95 1.33 8.01
C GLN A 40 -19.13 2.47 8.62
N GLN A 41 -17.81 2.53 8.40
CA GLN A 41 -17.00 3.68 8.82
C GLN A 41 -16.46 4.41 7.59
N GLY A 42 -16.70 5.73 7.52
CA GLY A 42 -16.10 6.57 6.48
C GLY A 42 -14.57 6.54 6.57
N PRO A 43 -13.87 6.84 5.46
CA PRO A 43 -12.40 6.81 5.41
C PRO A 43 -11.77 7.69 6.51
N GLU A 44 -12.41 8.80 6.87
CA GLU A 44 -11.94 9.69 7.93
C GLU A 44 -11.90 9.02 9.30
N ALA A 45 -12.94 8.25 9.64
CA ALA A 45 -12.99 7.53 10.91
C ALA A 45 -11.94 6.42 10.94
N LEU A 46 -11.76 5.68 9.85
CA LEU A 46 -10.76 4.61 9.78
C LEU A 46 -9.33 5.15 9.91
N LEU A 47 -9.00 6.20 9.16
CA LEU A 47 -7.63 6.72 9.07
C LEU A 47 -7.23 7.57 10.28
N SER A 48 -8.17 8.20 10.98
CA SER A 48 -7.87 9.09 12.12
C SER A 48 -7.49 8.37 13.42
N HIS A 49 -7.85 7.09 13.57
CA HIS A 49 -7.71 6.38 14.85
C HIS A 49 -6.46 5.50 14.93
N GLN A 50 -5.87 5.13 13.79
CA GLN A 50 -4.76 4.18 13.73
C GLN A 50 -3.76 4.58 12.66
N ARG A 51 -2.50 4.21 12.86
CA ARG A 51 -1.44 4.37 11.86
C ARG A 51 -1.72 3.46 10.66
N SER A 52 -2.39 3.99 9.64
CA SER A 52 -2.78 3.26 8.43
C SER A 52 -1.68 3.20 7.38
N ILE A 53 -1.74 2.19 6.51
CA ILE A 53 -0.99 2.12 5.25
C ILE A 53 -1.89 2.58 4.12
N VAL A 54 -1.41 3.51 3.30
CA VAL A 54 -2.22 4.17 2.26
C VAL A 54 -1.61 3.93 0.89
N PHE A 55 -2.44 3.45 -0.03
CA PHE A 55 -2.15 3.30 -1.45
C PHE A 55 -3.12 4.17 -2.26
N LEU A 56 -2.67 4.65 -3.43
CA LEU A 56 -3.46 5.49 -4.33
C LEU A 56 -3.41 4.97 -5.77
N GLU A 57 -4.57 4.95 -6.44
CA GLU A 57 -4.73 4.78 -7.88
C GLU A 57 -5.47 6.00 -8.43
N THR A 58 -4.74 6.89 -9.08
CA THR A 58 -5.26 8.17 -9.59
C THR A 58 -5.74 8.09 -11.04
N SER A 59 -5.57 6.95 -11.71
CA SER A 59 -6.13 6.72 -13.05
C SER A 59 -7.59 6.23 -12.98
N GLU A 60 -8.24 6.18 -14.14
CA GLU A 60 -9.58 5.60 -14.29
C GLU A 60 -9.59 4.06 -14.30
N ARG A 61 -8.51 3.42 -13.83
CA ARG A 61 -8.40 1.95 -13.80
C ARG A 61 -9.19 1.38 -12.64
N MET A 62 -10.17 0.53 -12.95
CA MET A 62 -10.92 -0.24 -11.95
C MET A 62 -10.26 -1.56 -11.55
N GLU A 63 -9.39 -2.12 -12.40
CA GLU A 63 -8.74 -3.42 -12.16
C GLU A 63 -7.27 -3.24 -11.76
N PRO A 64 -6.91 -3.43 -10.48
CA PRO A 64 -5.51 -3.41 -10.05
C PRO A 64 -4.68 -4.45 -10.82
N SER A 65 -3.46 -4.10 -11.21
CA SER A 65 -2.56 -5.08 -11.81
C SER A 65 -2.12 -6.11 -10.75
N PRO A 66 -1.53 -7.26 -11.15
CA PRO A 66 -0.95 -8.18 -10.18
C PRO A 66 0.11 -7.53 -9.28
N LEU A 67 0.83 -6.50 -9.77
CA LEU A 67 1.80 -5.76 -8.96
C LEU A 67 1.12 -4.88 -7.91
N VAL A 68 0.08 -4.15 -8.30
CA VAL A 68 -0.71 -3.36 -7.34
C VAL A 68 -1.35 -4.27 -6.29
N SER A 69 -1.90 -5.40 -6.73
CA SER A 69 -2.52 -6.38 -5.83
C SER A 69 -1.50 -6.96 -4.84
N CYS A 70 -0.30 -7.29 -5.31
CA CYS A 70 0.78 -7.77 -4.46
C CYS A 70 1.27 -6.71 -3.47
N ALA A 71 1.36 -5.45 -3.88
CA ALA A 71 1.73 -4.34 -3.00
C ALA A 71 0.73 -4.21 -1.83
N VAL A 72 -0.57 -4.18 -2.13
CA VAL A 72 -1.63 -4.09 -1.11
C VAL A 72 -1.68 -5.35 -0.23
N GLU A 73 -1.66 -6.55 -0.81
CA GLU A 73 -1.69 -7.80 -0.04
C GLU A 73 -0.46 -7.95 0.86
N SER A 74 0.73 -7.65 0.35
CA SER A 74 1.96 -7.75 1.13
C SER A 74 1.94 -6.79 2.32
N ALA A 75 1.48 -5.55 2.13
CA ALA A 75 1.27 -4.61 3.24
C ALA A 75 0.27 -5.15 4.26
N ALA A 76 -0.89 -5.64 3.80
CA ALA A 76 -1.93 -6.19 4.67
C ALA A 76 -1.41 -7.34 5.55
N ARG A 77 -0.52 -8.18 5.01
CA ARG A 77 0.12 -9.28 5.77
C ARG A 77 1.18 -8.82 6.75
N ILE A 78 1.93 -7.76 6.44
CA ILE A 78 2.95 -7.19 7.32
C ILE A 78 2.32 -6.38 8.47
N TYR A 79 1.15 -5.80 8.23
CA TYR A 79 0.44 -4.91 9.15
C TYR A 79 -0.95 -5.44 9.51
N PRO A 80 -1.08 -6.65 10.11
CA PRO A 80 -2.37 -7.32 10.31
C PRO A 80 -3.33 -6.56 11.23
N GLU A 81 -2.82 -5.67 12.08
CA GLU A 81 -3.61 -4.89 13.04
C GLU A 81 -3.88 -3.45 12.55
N GLN A 82 -3.26 -3.03 11.47
CA GLN A 82 -3.43 -1.68 10.91
C GLN A 82 -4.32 -1.70 9.67
N PRO A 83 -5.11 -0.65 9.42
CA PRO A 83 -5.89 -0.54 8.20
C PRO A 83 -4.96 -0.30 7.00
N VAL A 84 -5.17 -1.08 5.94
CA VAL A 84 -4.60 -0.85 4.62
C VAL A 84 -5.67 -0.23 3.75
N ALA A 85 -5.60 1.08 3.55
CA ALA A 85 -6.55 1.83 2.74
C ALA A 85 -6.01 1.99 1.32
N PHE A 86 -6.79 1.57 0.33
CA PHE A 86 -6.48 1.76 -1.08
C PHE A 86 -7.53 2.64 -1.73
N PHE A 87 -7.15 3.87 -2.04
CA PHE A 87 -8.04 4.84 -2.68
C PHE A 87 -7.90 4.76 -4.19
N MET A 88 -9.02 4.65 -4.90
CA MET A 88 -9.06 4.51 -6.35
C MET A 88 -10.00 5.56 -6.94
N LYS A 89 -9.52 6.34 -7.90
CA LYS A 89 -10.32 7.40 -8.55
C LYS A 89 -11.50 6.85 -9.34
N ALA A 90 -11.32 5.69 -9.97
CA ALA A 90 -12.35 5.04 -10.77
C ALA A 90 -13.56 4.57 -9.95
N LEU A 91 -13.43 4.44 -8.63
CA LEU A 91 -14.53 4.07 -7.75
C LEU A 91 -15.41 5.29 -7.44
N ASN A 92 -16.71 5.05 -7.31
CA ASN A 92 -17.69 6.03 -6.88
C ASN A 92 -18.57 5.45 -5.74
N ASN A 93 -19.23 6.32 -4.97
CA ASN A 93 -20.10 5.90 -3.86
C ASN A 93 -21.29 5.02 -4.29
N SER A 94 -21.60 5.00 -5.59
CA SER A 94 -22.66 4.21 -6.20
C SER A 94 -22.15 2.95 -6.89
N THR A 95 -20.85 2.63 -6.78
CA THR A 95 -20.25 1.49 -7.47
C THR A 95 -20.71 0.24 -6.74
N GLN A 96 -21.78 -0.36 -7.24
CA GLN A 96 -22.10 -1.74 -6.89
C GLN A 96 -20.87 -2.58 -7.24
N LEU A 97 -20.43 -3.41 -6.30
CA LEU A 97 -19.38 -4.40 -6.51
C LEU A 97 -19.64 -5.09 -7.86
N PRO A 98 -18.77 -4.89 -8.87
CA PRO A 98 -18.98 -5.54 -10.15
C PRO A 98 -18.88 -7.06 -9.96
N PRO A 99 -19.44 -7.87 -10.87
CA PRO A 99 -19.38 -9.32 -10.80
C PRO A 99 -17.93 -9.80 -10.62
N ASN A 100 -17.72 -10.84 -9.81
CA ASN A 100 -16.40 -11.40 -9.50
C ASN A 100 -15.58 -11.71 -10.77
N ASP A 101 -16.24 -12.16 -11.83
CA ASP A 101 -15.59 -12.58 -13.08
C ASP A 101 -14.99 -11.42 -13.90
N THR A 102 -15.41 -10.16 -13.66
CA THR A 102 -14.89 -9.00 -14.42
C THR A 102 -13.73 -8.31 -13.72
N HIS A 103 -13.59 -8.48 -12.39
CA HIS A 103 -12.58 -7.79 -11.58
C HIS A 103 -11.95 -8.68 -10.50
N PRO A 104 -11.18 -9.72 -10.88
CA PRO A 104 -10.64 -10.70 -9.94
C PRO A 104 -9.70 -10.08 -8.91
N ALA A 105 -8.88 -9.08 -9.28
CA ALA A 105 -7.99 -8.40 -8.34
C ALA A 105 -8.77 -7.58 -7.31
N PHE A 106 -9.81 -6.89 -7.75
CA PHE A 106 -10.68 -6.13 -6.86
C PHE A 106 -11.33 -7.05 -5.81
N TYR A 107 -11.89 -8.18 -6.26
CA TYR A 107 -12.51 -9.15 -5.35
C TYR A 107 -11.50 -9.73 -4.37
N LEU A 108 -10.32 -10.13 -4.86
CA LEU A 108 -9.22 -10.66 -4.03
C LEU A 108 -8.84 -9.69 -2.91
N LEU A 109 -8.66 -8.41 -3.24
CA LEU A 109 -8.27 -7.39 -2.26
C LEU A 109 -9.41 -7.10 -1.27
N SER A 110 -10.66 -7.03 -1.73
CA SER A 110 -11.81 -6.79 -0.86
C SER A 110 -12.00 -7.89 0.21
N ALA A 111 -11.56 -9.11 -0.10
CA ALA A 111 -11.61 -10.29 0.75
C ALA A 111 -10.45 -10.38 1.77
N ILE A 112 -9.55 -9.41 1.85
CA ILE A 112 -8.49 -9.34 2.87
C ILE A 112 -8.98 -8.47 4.03
N ASP A 113 -9.06 -9.01 5.24
CA ASP A 113 -9.79 -8.41 6.38
C ASP A 113 -9.42 -6.96 6.69
N ASN A 114 -8.13 -6.62 6.71
CA ASN A 114 -7.63 -5.27 6.99
C ASN A 114 -7.42 -4.41 5.74
N VAL A 115 -7.88 -4.84 4.57
CA VAL A 115 -7.88 -4.02 3.34
C VAL A 115 -9.24 -3.33 3.15
N PHE A 116 -9.18 -2.03 2.87
CA PHE A 116 -10.33 -1.17 2.66
C PHE A 116 -10.17 -0.39 1.34
N LEU A 117 -11.16 -0.53 0.46
CA LEU A 117 -11.16 0.12 -0.85
C LEU A 117 -12.07 1.34 -0.79
N PHE A 118 -11.56 2.52 -1.16
CA PHE A 118 -12.29 3.78 -1.09
C PHE A 118 -12.27 4.54 -2.42
N PRO A 119 -13.33 5.29 -2.76
CA PRO A 119 -13.26 6.26 -3.85
C PRO A 119 -12.27 7.37 -3.52
N LEU A 120 -11.44 7.74 -4.51
CA LEU A 120 -10.54 8.89 -4.40
C LEU A 120 -11.23 10.14 -4.95
N ASP A 121 -11.84 10.91 -4.05
CA ASP A 121 -12.33 12.26 -4.36
C ASP A 121 -11.21 13.28 -4.08
N MET A 122 -10.48 13.64 -5.13
CA MET A 122 -9.38 14.62 -5.03
C MET A 122 -9.85 16.01 -4.64
N GLN A 123 -11.05 16.44 -5.07
CA GLN A 123 -11.55 17.76 -4.73
C GLN A 123 -11.73 17.85 -3.21
N ARG A 124 -12.42 16.87 -2.62
CA ARG A 124 -12.60 16.76 -1.17
C ARG A 124 -11.29 16.52 -0.42
N LEU A 125 -10.38 15.72 -0.99
CA LEU A 125 -9.06 15.47 -0.39
C LEU A 125 -8.24 16.76 -0.27
N PHE A 126 -8.37 17.68 -1.22
CA PHE A 126 -7.57 18.92 -1.22
C PHE A 126 -8.21 20.06 -0.43
N GLU A 127 -9.48 19.99 -0.05
CA GLU A 127 -10.11 20.97 0.85
C GLU A 127 -9.25 21.23 2.10
N ASP A 128 -9.18 22.47 2.55
CA ASP A 128 -8.37 22.90 3.70
C ASP A 128 -6.85 22.63 3.57
N THR A 129 -6.34 22.44 2.35
CA THR A 129 -4.91 22.34 2.05
C THR A 129 -4.47 23.42 1.06
N PRO A 130 -3.17 23.75 0.97
CA PRO A 130 -2.66 24.67 -0.05
C PRO A 130 -2.97 24.22 -1.48
N LEU A 131 -3.18 22.93 -1.70
CA LEU A 131 -3.44 22.35 -3.02
C LEU A 131 -4.83 22.66 -3.58
N PHE A 132 -5.80 23.09 -2.75
CA PHE A 132 -7.19 23.26 -3.19
C PHE A 132 -7.35 24.31 -4.30
N SER A 133 -6.73 25.48 -4.11
CA SER A 133 -6.81 26.58 -5.07
C SER A 133 -6.13 26.23 -6.39
N TRP A 134 -5.00 25.53 -6.32
CA TRP A 134 -4.28 25.01 -7.48
C TRP A 134 -5.14 24.00 -8.25
N TYR A 135 -5.70 23.00 -7.57
CA TYR A 135 -6.48 21.95 -8.20
C TYR A 135 -7.77 22.47 -8.86
N THR A 136 -8.42 23.46 -8.28
CA THR A 136 -9.67 24.04 -8.82
C THR A 136 -9.44 24.94 -10.04
N GLN A 137 -8.23 25.45 -10.23
CA GLN A 137 -7.88 26.36 -11.33
C GLN A 137 -7.16 25.68 -12.49
N ILE A 138 -6.59 24.49 -12.27
CA ILE A 138 -5.76 23.82 -13.27
C ILE A 138 -6.57 23.12 -14.35
N ASN A 139 -6.15 23.29 -15.60
CA ASN A 139 -6.69 22.51 -16.71
C ASN A 139 -5.93 21.18 -16.84
N SER A 140 -6.32 20.20 -16.02
CA SER A 140 -5.69 18.87 -15.97
C SER A 140 -5.51 18.18 -17.34
N SER A 141 -6.43 18.40 -18.28
CA SER A 141 -6.37 17.83 -19.63
C SER A 141 -5.21 18.36 -20.48
N ALA A 142 -4.64 19.52 -20.12
CA ALA A 142 -3.49 20.11 -20.81
C ALA A 142 -2.14 19.68 -20.19
N GLU A 143 -2.16 19.01 -19.03
CA GLU A 143 -0.96 18.73 -18.24
C GLU A 143 -0.29 17.42 -18.67
N ARG A 144 0.95 17.50 -19.18
CA ARG A 144 1.70 16.34 -19.71
C ARG A 144 1.87 15.21 -18.71
N ASN A 145 2.18 15.54 -17.46
CA ASN A 145 2.44 14.58 -16.40
C ASN A 145 1.30 14.51 -15.36
N TRP A 146 0.06 14.87 -15.76
CA TRP A 146 -1.08 14.97 -14.84
C TRP A 146 -1.24 13.78 -13.90
N LEU A 147 -1.13 12.56 -14.43
CA LEU A 147 -1.31 11.34 -13.63
C LEU A 147 -0.31 11.27 -12.46
N HIS A 148 0.94 11.65 -12.71
CA HIS A 148 1.99 11.67 -11.69
C HIS A 148 1.80 12.84 -10.72
N VAL A 149 1.56 14.04 -11.25
CA VAL A 149 1.37 15.27 -10.46
C VAL A 149 0.17 15.18 -9.53
N SER A 150 -0.97 14.67 -10.01
CA SER A 150 -2.17 14.46 -9.19
C SER A 150 -1.94 13.39 -8.11
N SER A 151 -1.15 12.36 -8.40
CA SER A 151 -0.74 11.36 -7.41
C SER A 151 0.23 11.94 -6.37
N ASP A 152 1.17 12.80 -6.79
CA ASP A 152 2.10 13.50 -5.89
C ASP A 152 1.36 14.47 -4.95
N ALA A 153 0.37 15.19 -5.46
CA ALA A 153 -0.51 16.03 -4.65
C ALA A 153 -1.33 15.18 -3.65
N SER A 154 -1.96 14.11 -4.14
CA SER A 154 -2.85 13.26 -3.34
C SER A 154 -2.13 12.59 -2.18
N ARG A 155 -0.91 12.06 -2.39
CA ARG A 155 -0.14 11.42 -1.31
C ARG A 155 0.31 12.40 -0.23
N LEU A 156 0.63 13.65 -0.60
CA LEU A 156 0.95 14.69 0.37
C LEU A 156 -0.27 15.04 1.22
N ALA A 157 -1.41 15.29 0.55
CA ALA A 157 -2.65 15.70 1.21
C ALA A 157 -3.19 14.62 2.15
N ILE A 158 -3.20 13.36 1.73
CA ILE A 158 -3.79 12.27 2.52
C ILE A 158 -3.01 11.99 3.80
N ILE A 159 -1.68 11.97 3.71
CA ILE A 159 -0.82 11.77 4.88
C ILE A 159 -0.79 13.03 5.74
N TRP A 160 -0.88 14.23 5.17
CA TRP A 160 -1.03 15.43 6.00
C TRP A 160 -2.37 15.45 6.74
N LYS A 161 -3.49 15.03 6.13
CA LYS A 161 -4.79 15.01 6.80
C LYS A 161 -4.90 13.94 7.89
N TYR A 162 -4.47 12.73 7.59
CA TYR A 162 -4.77 11.57 8.46
C TYR A 162 -3.54 10.91 9.07
N GLY A 163 -2.33 11.29 8.65
CA GLY A 163 -1.10 10.61 9.03
C GLY A 163 -0.98 9.22 8.40
N GLY A 164 -0.10 8.40 8.99
CA GLY A 164 0.13 7.03 8.53
C GLY A 164 1.35 6.92 7.61
N ILE A 165 1.33 5.92 6.74
CA ILE A 165 2.41 5.63 5.78
C ILE A 165 1.83 5.58 4.38
N TYR A 166 2.36 6.39 3.48
CA TYR A 166 2.10 6.23 2.04
C TYR A 166 3.11 5.27 1.42
N MET A 167 2.63 4.41 0.53
CA MET A 167 3.46 3.56 -0.33
C MET A 167 2.95 3.59 -1.77
N ASP A 168 3.86 3.69 -2.74
CA ASP A 168 3.55 3.45 -4.15
C ASP A 168 3.03 2.02 -4.36
N THR A 169 2.21 1.85 -5.39
CA THR A 169 1.57 0.57 -5.73
C THR A 169 2.51 -0.44 -6.40
N ASP A 170 3.81 -0.16 -6.45
CA ASP A 170 4.89 -1.04 -6.87
C ASP A 170 5.89 -1.34 -5.74
N VAL A 171 5.46 -1.16 -4.49
CA VAL A 171 6.24 -1.48 -3.28
C VAL A 171 5.74 -2.78 -2.65
N ILE A 172 6.59 -3.80 -2.56
CA ILE A 172 6.30 -5.06 -1.86
C ILE A 172 6.79 -4.96 -0.40
N SER A 173 5.86 -5.00 0.55
CA SER A 173 6.19 -4.97 1.99
C SER A 173 6.76 -6.30 2.46
N ILE A 174 7.88 -6.24 3.18
CA ILE A 174 8.55 -7.45 3.70
C ILE A 174 8.76 -7.42 5.21
N ARG A 175 8.76 -6.24 5.85
CA ARG A 175 8.87 -6.02 7.30
C ARG A 175 8.20 -4.71 7.75
N PRO A 176 7.78 -4.60 9.04
CA PRO A 176 7.22 -3.37 9.57
C PRO A 176 8.24 -2.22 9.59
N ILE A 177 7.76 -1.00 9.33
CA ILE A 177 8.55 0.23 9.42
C ILE A 177 8.41 0.81 10.84
N PRO A 178 9.51 0.92 11.60
CA PRO A 178 9.45 1.39 12.99
C PRO A 178 9.20 2.90 13.12
N GLU A 179 9.62 3.70 12.13
CA GLU A 179 9.61 5.16 12.21
C GLU A 179 8.23 5.76 11.92
N GLU A 180 7.76 6.69 12.73
CA GLU A 180 6.50 7.42 12.48
C GLU A 180 6.66 8.57 11.48
N ASN A 181 7.59 9.50 11.76
CA ASN A 181 7.91 10.63 10.90
C ASN A 181 9.19 10.32 10.12
N PHE A 182 9.06 10.01 8.83
CA PHE A 182 10.20 9.66 8.01
C PHE A 182 10.03 9.97 6.53
N LEU A 183 11.17 10.14 5.88
CA LEU A 183 11.33 10.18 4.43
C LEU A 183 12.26 9.05 3.99
N ALA A 184 12.01 8.45 2.83
CA ALA A 184 12.86 7.42 2.26
C ALA A 184 13.82 8.03 1.22
N ALA A 185 15.12 7.79 1.40
CA ALA A 185 16.12 8.16 0.40
C ALA A 185 16.08 7.20 -0.78
N GLN A 186 16.11 7.72 -2.01
CA GLN A 186 16.38 6.91 -3.20
C GLN A 186 17.89 6.88 -3.54
N ALA A 187 18.63 7.89 -3.09
CA ALA A 187 20.09 7.99 -3.20
C ALA A 187 20.63 8.91 -2.09
N SER A 188 21.96 9.07 -1.99
CA SER A 188 22.54 10.00 -1.02
C SER A 188 22.01 11.41 -1.25
N GLN A 189 21.51 12.05 -0.19
CA GLN A 189 20.94 13.40 -0.20
C GLN A 189 19.73 13.63 -1.12
N ASP A 190 19.16 12.56 -1.68
CA ASP A 190 18.01 12.63 -2.57
C ASP A 190 16.87 11.75 -2.03
N SER A 191 15.75 12.42 -1.71
CA SER A 191 14.55 11.76 -1.23
C SER A 191 13.73 11.25 -2.40
N SER A 192 13.15 10.07 -2.23
CA SER A 192 11.97 9.69 -2.99
C SER A 192 10.73 10.37 -2.42
N ASN A 193 9.61 10.20 -3.10
CA ASN A 193 8.27 10.44 -2.58
C ASN A 193 7.35 9.21 -2.76
N GLY A 194 7.93 8.05 -3.02
CA GLY A 194 7.22 6.79 -3.20
C GLY A 194 6.95 6.03 -1.89
N VAL A 195 7.71 6.33 -0.82
CA VAL A 195 7.43 5.86 0.54
C VAL A 195 7.79 6.94 1.55
N PHE A 196 6.83 7.31 2.39
CA PHE A 196 7.06 8.22 3.51
C PHE A 196 5.93 8.08 4.53
N GLY A 197 6.17 8.52 5.76
CA GLY A 197 5.15 8.49 6.81
C GLY A 197 5.29 9.68 7.73
N PHE A 198 4.17 10.17 8.23
CA PHE A 198 4.10 11.27 9.18
C PHE A 198 2.88 11.14 10.09
N LEU A 199 2.97 11.78 11.25
CA LEU A 199 1.80 12.12 12.05
C LEU A 199 0.90 13.13 11.29
N PRO A 200 -0.42 13.14 11.56
CA PRO A 200 -1.32 14.09 10.93
C PRO A 200 -0.90 15.54 11.23
N HIS A 201 -1.17 16.41 10.26
CA HIS A 201 -0.88 17.83 10.25
C HIS A 201 0.60 18.20 10.41
N HIS A 202 1.52 17.29 10.07
CA HIS A 202 2.95 17.56 10.21
C HIS A 202 3.39 18.78 9.36
N PRO A 203 4.06 19.80 9.95
CA PRO A 203 4.41 21.05 9.27
C PRO A 203 5.25 20.88 7.99
N PHE A 204 6.09 19.84 7.94
CA PHE A 204 6.88 19.53 6.75
C PHE A 204 6.01 19.29 5.51
N LEU A 205 4.91 18.52 5.64
CA LEU A 205 4.03 18.23 4.51
C LEU A 205 3.20 19.45 4.11
N TRP A 206 2.83 20.32 5.05
CA TRP A 206 2.22 21.61 4.72
C TRP A 206 3.14 22.47 3.85
N ALA A 207 4.38 22.66 4.30
CA ALA A 207 5.37 23.41 3.54
C ALA A 207 5.68 22.77 2.19
N CYS A 208 5.65 21.44 2.10
CA CYS A 208 5.72 20.72 0.82
C CYS A 208 4.56 21.09 -0.11
N MET A 209 3.33 21.15 0.38
CA MET A 209 2.16 21.53 -0.41
C MET A 209 2.17 23.01 -0.82
N GLU A 210 2.65 23.93 0.02
CA GLU A 210 2.86 25.33 -0.37
C GLU A 210 3.90 25.43 -1.48
N ASN A 211 5.04 24.78 -1.31
CA ASN A 211 6.10 24.76 -2.31
C ASN A 211 5.68 24.06 -3.61
N PHE A 212 4.81 23.04 -3.52
CA PHE A 212 4.20 22.37 -4.67
C PHE A 212 3.50 23.37 -5.57
N VAL A 213 2.70 24.26 -4.98
CA VAL A 213 1.91 25.26 -5.71
C VAL A 213 2.79 26.40 -6.22
N GLU A 214 3.66 26.94 -5.37
CA GLU A 214 4.54 28.06 -5.71
C GLU A 214 5.51 27.74 -6.85
N HIS A 215 6.05 26.51 -6.85
CA HIS A 215 7.04 26.05 -7.81
C HIS A 215 6.43 25.00 -8.76
N TYR A 216 5.17 25.17 -9.13
CA TYR A 216 4.47 24.26 -10.03
C TYR A 216 5.14 24.18 -11.41
N ASN A 217 5.47 22.98 -11.87
CA ASN A 217 5.95 22.74 -13.23
C ASN A 217 5.67 21.29 -13.66
N ALA A 218 4.60 21.08 -14.41
CA ALA A 218 4.21 19.76 -14.87
C ALA A 218 4.96 19.24 -16.10
N ASP A 219 5.79 20.06 -16.74
CA ASP A 219 6.62 19.57 -17.85
C ASP A 219 7.74 18.65 -17.35
N ILE A 220 8.14 18.81 -16.09
CA ILE A 220 9.17 18.02 -15.43
C ILE A 220 8.51 16.98 -14.54
N TRP A 221 8.56 15.71 -14.97
CA TRP A 221 7.94 14.56 -14.30
C TRP A 221 8.15 14.52 -12.77
N GLY A 222 9.37 14.78 -12.31
CA GLY A 222 9.74 14.68 -10.90
C GLY A 222 9.59 15.98 -10.10
N ASN A 223 9.19 17.10 -10.71
CA ASN A 223 9.25 18.40 -10.06
C ASN A 223 8.33 18.47 -8.84
N GLN A 224 7.13 17.89 -8.90
CA GLN A 224 6.17 17.91 -7.80
C GLN A 224 6.28 16.68 -6.90
N GLY A 225 7.12 15.73 -7.28
CA GLY A 225 7.34 14.49 -6.56
C GLY A 225 8.72 14.39 -5.89
N PRO A 226 9.63 13.52 -6.36
CA PRO A 226 10.92 13.29 -5.71
C PRO A 226 11.79 14.56 -5.61
N ASN A 227 11.76 15.45 -6.62
CA ASN A 227 12.52 16.71 -6.55
C ASN A 227 11.92 17.64 -5.49
N LEU A 228 10.61 17.56 -5.22
CA LEU A 228 9.93 18.33 -4.17
C LEU A 228 10.39 17.88 -2.80
N MET A 229 10.30 16.58 -2.53
CA MET A 229 10.76 16.02 -1.26
C MET A 229 12.24 16.35 -1.03
N THR A 230 13.07 16.22 -2.07
CA THR A 230 14.50 16.51 -1.99
C THR A 230 14.80 17.97 -1.70
N ARG A 231 14.17 18.93 -2.41
CA ARG A 231 14.42 20.36 -2.15
C ARG A 231 13.89 20.79 -0.78
N MET A 232 12.72 20.30 -0.36
CA MET A 232 12.16 20.61 0.95
C MET A 232 13.00 20.02 2.07
N LEU A 233 13.48 18.78 1.90
CA LEU A 233 14.42 18.16 2.82
C LEU A 233 15.71 18.99 2.96
N LYS A 234 16.29 19.49 1.85
CA LYS A 234 17.51 20.33 1.87
C LYS A 234 17.31 21.69 2.54
N LEU A 235 16.09 22.25 2.51
CA LEU A 235 15.75 23.47 3.23
C LEU A 235 15.62 23.25 4.74
N TRP A 236 15.08 22.09 5.14
CA TRP A 236 14.81 21.77 6.55
C TRP A 236 16.00 21.12 7.25
N CYS A 237 16.89 20.48 6.49
CA CYS A 237 17.91 19.59 6.98
C CYS A 237 19.28 19.92 6.40
N LYS A 238 20.31 19.94 7.25
CA LYS A 238 21.71 19.91 6.81
C LYS A 238 22.09 18.48 6.44
N LEU A 239 21.79 18.09 5.21
CA LEU A 239 22.07 16.74 4.72
C LEU A 239 23.58 16.46 4.65
N ARG A 240 23.93 15.22 4.98
CA ARG A 240 25.26 14.63 4.82
C ARG A 240 25.09 13.34 4.06
N ASP A 241 26.20 12.80 3.56
CA ASP A 241 26.17 11.46 2.99
C ASP A 241 25.95 10.42 4.08
N PHE A 242 25.21 9.38 3.72
CA PHE A 242 25.02 8.21 4.57
C PHE A 242 26.37 7.56 4.91
N GLN A 243 26.48 7.04 6.12
CA GLN A 243 27.64 6.26 6.57
C GLN A 243 27.19 4.81 6.73
N GLU A 244 27.85 3.91 6.00
CA GLU A 244 27.47 2.49 5.93
C GLU A 244 25.98 2.32 5.56
N VAL A 245 25.21 1.61 6.38
CA VAL A 245 23.74 1.41 6.23
C VAL A 245 22.95 2.15 7.31
N SER A 246 23.55 3.16 7.93
CA SER A 246 22.92 3.93 9.00
C SER A 246 21.92 4.93 8.44
N ASP A 247 20.77 5.06 9.10
CA ASP A 247 19.79 6.09 8.80
C ASP A 247 20.26 7.46 9.33
N LEU A 248 19.80 8.55 8.71
CA LEU A 248 20.07 9.91 9.16
C LEU A 248 18.88 10.45 9.97
N ARG A 249 19.15 11.40 10.86
CA ARG A 249 18.12 12.12 11.61
C ARG A 249 18.11 13.59 11.20
N CYS A 250 16.92 14.11 10.93
CA CYS A 250 16.69 15.52 10.68
C CYS A 250 15.58 16.01 11.60
N MET A 251 15.95 16.84 12.59
CA MET A 251 15.02 17.31 13.62
C MET A 251 14.25 16.12 14.23
N ASN A 252 12.91 16.13 14.15
CA ASN A 252 12.05 15.06 14.65
C ASN A 252 11.64 14.06 13.55
N MET A 253 12.39 13.97 12.46
CA MET A 253 12.14 13.08 11.33
C MET A 253 13.35 12.19 11.04
N SER A 254 13.10 10.95 10.64
CA SER A 254 14.11 10.05 10.09
C SER A 254 14.26 10.25 8.59
N PHE A 255 15.49 10.27 8.10
CA PHE A 255 15.80 10.14 6.69
C PHE A 255 16.45 8.78 6.45
N LEU A 256 15.65 7.86 5.94
CA LEU A 256 15.96 6.44 5.89
C LEU A 256 16.89 6.13 4.71
N HIS A 257 17.87 5.27 4.96
CA HIS A 257 18.88 4.82 4.00
C HIS A 257 18.22 4.16 2.77
N PRO A 258 18.79 4.28 1.55
CA PRO A 258 18.23 3.63 0.36
C PRO A 258 18.01 2.13 0.50
N GLN A 259 18.83 1.43 1.29
CA GLN A 259 18.64 0.00 1.57
C GLN A 259 17.31 -0.34 2.27
N ARG A 260 16.59 0.63 2.87
CA ARG A 260 15.29 0.38 3.50
C ARG A 260 14.18 0.07 2.50
N PHE A 261 14.23 0.66 1.29
CA PHE A 261 13.14 0.59 0.29
C PHE A 261 13.63 0.39 -1.15
N TYR A 262 14.87 0.78 -1.45
CA TYR A 262 15.48 0.80 -2.77
C TYR A 262 16.83 0.03 -2.80
N PRO A 263 16.91 -1.21 -2.24
CA PRO A 263 18.16 -1.96 -2.20
C PRO A 263 18.68 -2.36 -3.60
N ILE A 264 17.77 -2.46 -4.58
CA ILE A 264 18.09 -2.52 -6.00
C ILE A 264 17.73 -1.16 -6.59
N SER A 265 18.73 -0.45 -7.11
CA SER A 265 18.57 0.92 -7.62
C SER A 265 17.78 0.98 -8.93
N TYR A 266 17.23 2.15 -9.28
CA TYR A 266 16.42 2.31 -10.50
C TYR A 266 17.15 1.95 -11.80
N PRO A 267 18.49 2.15 -11.99
CA PRO A 267 19.19 1.67 -13.19
C PRO A 267 19.21 0.14 -13.29
N GLU A 268 19.16 -0.53 -12.15
CA GLU A 268 19.26 -1.99 -12.01
C GLU A 268 17.91 -2.68 -11.87
N TRP A 269 16.79 -1.99 -12.11
CA TRP A 269 15.42 -2.52 -11.95
C TRP A 269 15.21 -3.89 -12.61
N ARG A 270 15.89 -4.18 -13.72
CA ARG A 270 15.82 -5.47 -14.44
C ARG A 270 16.24 -6.65 -13.58
N ARG A 271 17.04 -6.44 -12.53
CA ARG A 271 17.48 -7.49 -11.60
C ARG A 271 16.33 -8.13 -10.83
N TYR A 272 15.18 -7.44 -10.67
CA TYR A 272 13.96 -8.06 -10.14
C TYR A 272 13.40 -9.16 -11.07
N TYR A 273 13.61 -9.03 -12.38
CA TYR A 273 13.11 -9.98 -13.38
C TYR A 273 14.18 -10.98 -13.86
N ALA A 274 15.29 -11.08 -13.13
CA ALA A 274 16.35 -12.05 -13.39
C ALA A 274 16.22 -13.23 -12.42
N VAL A 275 16.72 -14.40 -12.86
CA VAL A 275 16.97 -15.55 -11.98
C VAL A 275 18.25 -15.30 -11.20
N TRP A 276 18.25 -15.65 -9.93
CA TRP A 276 19.41 -15.51 -9.05
C TRP A 276 19.85 -16.89 -8.55
N ASP A 277 21.16 -17.16 -8.63
CA ASP A 277 21.75 -18.37 -8.04
C ASP A 277 21.65 -18.35 -6.50
N THR A 278 21.74 -17.15 -5.92
CA THR A 278 21.51 -16.88 -4.51
C THR A 278 20.70 -15.61 -4.39
N GLU A 279 19.53 -15.68 -3.76
CA GLU A 279 18.67 -14.52 -3.58
C GLU A 279 19.38 -13.42 -2.79
N PRO A 280 19.23 -12.14 -3.18
CA PRO A 280 19.78 -11.03 -2.41
C PRO A 280 19.27 -11.07 -0.97
N SER A 281 20.16 -10.81 -0.02
CA SER A 281 19.73 -10.54 1.35
C SER A 281 19.14 -9.15 1.42
N PHE A 282 17.88 -9.08 1.82
CA PHE A 282 17.19 -7.83 2.08
C PHE A 282 17.17 -7.49 3.57
N ASN A 283 18.10 -7.99 4.39
CA ASN A 283 18.09 -7.89 5.86
C ASN A 283 17.92 -6.45 6.39
N ASP A 284 18.32 -5.45 5.61
CA ASP A 284 18.19 -4.03 5.95
C ASP A 284 16.90 -3.38 5.44
N SER A 285 16.07 -4.09 4.67
CA SER A 285 14.92 -3.53 3.95
C SER A 285 13.59 -3.80 4.67
N TYR A 286 12.73 -2.78 4.71
CA TYR A 286 11.34 -2.90 5.18
C TYR A 286 10.39 -3.25 4.03
N ALA A 287 10.67 -2.74 2.84
CA ALA A 287 9.93 -3.07 1.62
C ALA A 287 10.85 -2.95 0.40
N LEU A 288 10.36 -3.35 -0.78
CA LEU A 288 11.11 -3.36 -2.03
C LEU A 288 10.31 -2.59 -3.08
N HIS A 289 10.84 -1.47 -3.57
CA HIS A 289 10.29 -0.73 -4.70
C HIS A 289 10.77 -1.34 -6.02
N LEU A 290 9.84 -1.71 -6.89
CA LEU A 290 10.12 -2.46 -8.13
C LEU A 290 10.35 -1.56 -9.36
N TRP A 291 10.29 -0.23 -9.19
CA TRP A 291 10.53 0.75 -10.25
C TRP A 291 9.65 0.54 -11.48
N ASN A 292 8.34 0.32 -11.30
CA ASN A 292 7.44 -0.04 -12.40
C ASN A 292 7.43 1.02 -13.52
N TYR A 293 7.66 2.30 -13.19
CA TYR A 293 7.84 3.36 -14.19
C TYR A 293 8.99 3.07 -15.19
N MET A 294 10.06 2.43 -14.73
CA MET A 294 11.25 2.08 -15.53
C MET A 294 11.01 0.87 -16.44
N ASN A 295 10.02 0.02 -16.13
CA ASN A 295 9.69 -1.18 -16.88
C ASN A 295 8.91 -0.88 -18.18
N LYS A 296 9.53 -0.13 -19.11
CA LYS A 296 8.97 0.14 -20.44
C LYS A 296 8.89 -1.12 -21.32
N GLU A 297 9.64 -2.16 -20.96
CA GLU A 297 9.67 -3.47 -21.61
C GLU A 297 8.44 -4.34 -21.26
N ARG A 298 7.60 -3.91 -20.29
CA ARG A 298 6.42 -4.66 -19.83
C ARG A 298 6.75 -6.08 -19.37
N ARG A 299 7.89 -6.25 -18.68
CA ARG A 299 8.23 -7.53 -18.04
C ARG A 299 7.18 -7.85 -17.00
N ALA A 300 6.66 -9.07 -17.05
CA ALA A 300 5.65 -9.58 -16.14
C ALA A 300 6.25 -10.62 -15.20
N VAL A 301 5.54 -10.89 -14.10
CA VAL A 301 5.81 -12.05 -13.26
C VAL A 301 5.28 -13.28 -13.99
N VAL A 302 6.10 -14.32 -14.11
CA VAL A 302 5.75 -15.56 -14.82
C VAL A 302 5.89 -16.73 -13.86
N ARG A 303 4.84 -17.53 -13.75
CA ARG A 303 4.83 -18.74 -12.91
C ARG A 303 5.88 -19.76 -13.39
N GLY A 304 6.72 -20.23 -12.47
CA GLY A 304 7.79 -21.18 -12.74
C GLY A 304 9.06 -20.57 -13.34
N SER A 305 9.16 -19.24 -13.46
CA SER A 305 10.35 -18.54 -13.97
C SER A 305 11.56 -18.58 -13.03
N ASN A 306 11.31 -18.77 -11.73
CA ASN A 306 12.28 -18.64 -10.64
C ASN A 306 13.02 -17.29 -10.62
N THR A 307 12.39 -16.24 -11.18
CA THR A 307 12.91 -14.87 -11.08
C THR A 307 12.72 -14.33 -9.68
N LEU A 308 13.54 -13.34 -9.29
CA LEU A 308 13.44 -12.71 -7.97
C LEU A 308 12.02 -12.20 -7.68
N VAL A 309 11.40 -11.50 -8.65
CA VAL A 309 10.04 -10.97 -8.49
C VAL A 309 9.01 -12.07 -8.28
N GLU A 310 9.14 -13.20 -8.96
CA GLU A 310 8.24 -14.33 -8.74
C GLU A 310 8.38 -14.91 -7.33
N ASN A 311 9.62 -15.04 -6.85
CA ASN A 311 9.90 -15.53 -5.50
C ASN A 311 9.36 -14.56 -4.43
N LEU A 312 9.47 -13.25 -4.67
CA LEU A 312 8.85 -12.24 -3.83
C LEU A 312 7.33 -12.38 -3.80
N TYR A 313 6.68 -12.59 -4.96
CA TYR A 313 5.24 -12.78 -5.03
C TYR A 313 4.78 -14.01 -4.26
N ARG A 314 5.42 -15.15 -4.52
CA ARG A 314 5.13 -16.41 -3.86
C ARG A 314 5.25 -16.32 -2.33
N LYS A 315 6.23 -15.54 -1.84
CA LYS A 315 6.49 -15.37 -0.41
C LYS A 315 5.59 -14.33 0.25
N HIS A 316 5.42 -13.16 -0.37
CA HIS A 316 4.83 -11.98 0.27
C HIS A 316 3.37 -11.70 -0.12
N CYS A 317 2.89 -12.18 -1.28
CA CYS A 317 1.49 -12.02 -1.71
C CYS A 317 0.94 -13.33 -2.33
N PRO A 318 0.81 -14.41 -1.54
CA PRO A 318 0.45 -15.75 -2.02
C PRO A 318 -0.97 -15.83 -2.61
N ARG A 319 -1.93 -15.00 -2.18
CA ARG A 319 -3.27 -14.97 -2.80
C ARG A 319 -3.16 -14.41 -4.22
N THR A 320 -2.51 -13.26 -4.37
CA THR A 320 -2.22 -12.63 -5.66
C THR A 320 -1.46 -13.57 -6.59
N TYR A 321 -0.41 -14.22 -6.10
CA TYR A 321 0.36 -15.19 -6.89
C TYR A 321 -0.48 -16.40 -7.32
N ARG A 322 -1.39 -16.89 -6.47
CA ARG A 322 -2.25 -18.03 -6.81
C ARG A 322 -3.29 -17.66 -7.85
N ASP A 323 -3.93 -16.51 -7.70
CA ASP A 323 -5.18 -16.16 -8.40
C ASP A 323 -4.97 -15.23 -9.60
N LEU A 324 -3.87 -14.46 -9.66
CA LEU A 324 -3.64 -13.44 -10.69
C LEU A 324 -2.38 -13.66 -11.55
N ILE A 325 -1.56 -14.68 -11.26
CA ILE A 325 -0.33 -15.03 -12.01
C ILE A 325 -0.44 -16.40 -12.65
#